data_AF-A0A346XSK1-F1
#
_entry.id   AF-A0A346XSK1-F1
#
_cell.length_a   1.000
_cell.length_b   1.000
_cell.length_c   1.000
_cell.angle_alpha   90.00
_cell.angle_beta   90.00
_cell.angle_gamma   90.00
#
_symmetry.space_group_name_H-M   'P 1'
#
loop_
_entity.id
_entity.type
_entity.pdbx_description
1 polymer ?
#
loop_
_entity_poly.entity_id
_entity_poly.type
_entity_poly.pdbx_seq_one_letter_code
_entity_poly.pdbx_strand_id
1 'polypeptide(L)'
;MRLFRAHRAEYDSEWAAMKSIAAKFGATAETVRLWVRQADVDDGVVDGVSREERQRIKELERENRELRRANEILKAASVFFAAELDPRPKR
;
A
#
# COMPACT_ATOMS: atom_id res chain seq x y z
N MET A 1 9.07 10.38 -12.82
CA MET A 1 9.32 9.77 -14.15
C MET A 1 9.13 10.67 -15.35
N ARG A 2 8.56 11.86 -15.18
CA ARG A 2 8.42 12.86 -16.25
C ARG A 2 9.74 13.17 -16.97
N LEU A 3 10.85 13.27 -16.23
CA LEU A 3 12.19 13.54 -16.78
C LEU A 3 12.67 12.41 -17.71
N PHE A 4 12.58 11.15 -17.29
CA PHE A 4 12.93 10.00 -18.15
C PHE A 4 12.07 9.96 -19.41
N ARG A 5 10.75 10.14 -19.27
CA ARG A 5 9.83 10.12 -20.41
C ARG A 5 10.08 11.28 -21.38
N ALA A 6 10.40 12.48 -20.87
CA ALA A 6 10.67 13.66 -21.70
C ALA A 6 11.93 13.49 -22.56
N HIS A 7 13.01 12.94 -21.99
CA HIS A 7 14.27 12.79 -22.68
C HIS A 7 14.44 11.42 -23.38
N ARG A 8 13.45 10.52 -23.33
CA ARG A 8 13.60 9.16 -23.89
C ARG A 8 13.95 9.15 -25.38
N ALA A 9 13.48 10.14 -26.13
CA ALA A 9 13.67 10.24 -27.58
C ALA A 9 15.06 10.81 -27.97
N GLU A 10 15.80 11.35 -27.00
CA GLU A 10 17.13 11.93 -27.20
C GLU A 10 18.26 10.89 -27.11
N TYR A 11 17.93 9.63 -26.80
CA TYR A 11 18.90 8.55 -26.63
C TYR A 11 18.58 7.37 -27.56
N ASP A 12 19.63 6.67 -28.01
CA ASP A 12 19.52 5.52 -28.92
C ASP A 12 18.74 4.32 -28.35
N SER A 13 18.57 4.26 -27.03
CA SER A 13 17.77 3.24 -26.35
C SER A 13 17.30 3.71 -24.97
N GLU A 14 16.23 3.09 -24.47
CA GLU A 14 15.77 3.33 -23.09
C GLU A 14 16.85 3.00 -22.06
N TRP A 15 17.66 1.97 -22.32
CA TRP A 15 18.79 1.62 -21.45
C TRP A 15 19.88 2.69 -21.43
N ALA A 16 20.16 3.33 -22.57
CA ALA A 16 21.08 4.46 -22.64
C ALA A 16 20.56 5.67 -21.85
N ALA A 17 19.27 5.98 -21.97
CA ALA A 17 18.61 7.02 -21.18
C ALA A 17 18.68 6.70 -19.66
N MET A 18 18.37 5.46 -19.27
CA MET A 18 18.45 5.01 -17.87
C MET A 18 19.88 5.14 -17.31
N LYS A 19 20.91 4.75 -18.06
CA LYS A 19 22.32 4.90 -17.66
C LYS A 19 22.72 6.37 -17.49
N SER A 20 22.30 7.24 -18.42
CA SER A 20 22.60 8.67 -18.34
C SER A 20 21.95 9.32 -17.12
N ILE A 21 20.69 9.00 -16.85
CA ILE A 21 19.98 9.48 -15.65
C ILE A 21 20.63 8.91 -14.38
N ALA A 22 20.90 7.61 -14.34
CA ALA A 22 21.56 6.96 -13.22
C ALA A 22 22.88 7.67 -12.84
N ALA A 23 23.71 7.99 -13.83
CA ALA A 23 24.96 8.74 -13.63
C ALA A 23 24.74 10.14 -13.03
N LYS A 24 23.69 10.86 -13.46
CA LYS A 24 23.36 12.20 -12.93
C LYS A 24 22.90 12.19 -11.47
N PHE A 25 22.29 11.10 -11.02
CA PHE A 25 21.71 10.97 -9.67
C PHE A 25 22.51 10.05 -8.74
N GLY A 26 23.67 9.54 -9.17
CA GLY A 26 24.48 8.61 -8.36
C GLY A 26 23.78 7.28 -8.07
N ALA A 27 22.90 6.83 -8.96
CA ALA A 27 22.17 5.57 -8.85
C ALA A 27 22.70 4.53 -9.85
N THR A 28 22.25 3.29 -9.74
CA THR A 28 22.46 2.28 -10.80
C THR A 28 21.36 2.39 -11.85
N ALA A 29 21.64 1.96 -13.08
CA ALA A 29 20.64 1.90 -14.15
C ALA A 29 19.46 0.98 -13.79
N GLU A 30 19.72 -0.08 -13.01
CA GLU A 30 18.69 -0.98 -12.49
C GLU A 30 17.73 -0.26 -11.53
N THR A 31 18.24 0.56 -10.61
CA THR A 31 17.40 1.38 -9.73
C THR A 31 16.48 2.31 -10.53
N VAL A 32 17.00 2.96 -11.57
CA VAL A 32 16.20 3.81 -12.45
C VAL A 32 15.12 3.00 -13.17
N ARG A 33 15.46 1.81 -13.69
CA ARG A 33 14.50 0.90 -14.34
C ARG A 33 13.37 0.50 -13.40
N LEU A 34 13.67 0.15 -12.15
CA LEU A 34 12.67 -0.22 -11.14
C LEU A 34 11.73 0.96 -10.84
N TRP A 35 12.28 2.17 -10.73
CA TRP A 35 11.46 3.35 -10.52
C TRP A 35 10.58 3.68 -11.73
N VAL A 36 11.08 3.51 -12.97
CA VAL A 36 10.27 3.67 -14.19
C VAL A 36 9.10 2.71 -14.17
N ARG A 37 9.36 1.42 -13.93
CA ARG A 37 8.32 0.41 -13.84
C ARG A 37 7.31 0.69 -12.73
N GLN A 38 7.75 1.15 -11.56
CA GLN A 38 6.82 1.50 -10.48
C GLN A 38 5.95 2.71 -10.85
N ALA A 39 6.48 3.70 -11.56
CA ALA A 39 5.67 4.82 -12.02
C ALA A 39 4.68 4.42 -13.12
N ASP A 40 5.05 3.46 -13.99
CA ASP A 40 4.11 2.91 -14.97
C ASP A 40 2.97 2.16 -14.28
N VAL A 41 3.25 1.46 -13.17
CA VAL A 41 2.20 0.88 -12.31
C VAL A 41 1.37 1.96 -11.62
N ASP A 42 2.00 2.99 -11.07
CA ASP A 42 1.30 4.09 -10.39
C ASP A 42 0.42 4.90 -11.36
N ASP A 43 0.81 5.00 -12.65
CA ASP A 43 0.03 5.66 -13.72
C ASP A 43 -1.00 4.71 -14.39
N GLY A 44 -1.06 3.43 -13.99
CA GLY A 44 -1.98 2.43 -14.56
C GLY A 44 -1.62 1.98 -15.99
N VAL A 45 -0.38 2.22 -16.43
CA VAL A 45 0.14 1.76 -17.73
C VAL A 45 0.46 0.27 -17.71
N VAL A 46 0.88 -0.24 -16.55
CA VAL A 46 1.22 -1.65 -16.32
C VAL A 46 0.43 -2.14 -15.11
N ASP A 47 -0.11 -3.35 -15.21
CA ASP A 47 -0.80 -3.99 -14.08
C ASP A 47 0.12 -4.16 -12.87
N GLY A 48 -0.39 -3.82 -11.70
CA GLY A 48 0.31 -3.96 -10.43
C GLY A 48 -0.38 -3.16 -9.34
N VAL A 49 0.07 -3.34 -8.09
CA VAL A 49 -0.44 -2.54 -6.98
C VAL A 49 0.28 -1.19 -6.97
N SER A 50 -0.46 -0.12 -7.21
CA SER A 50 0.05 1.25 -7.11
C SER A 50 0.42 1.59 -5.66
N ARG A 51 1.20 2.65 -5.49
CA ARG A 51 1.50 3.18 -4.14
C ARG A 51 0.25 3.62 -3.39
N GLU A 52 -0.73 4.19 -4.08
CA GLU A 52 -2.00 4.62 -3.49
C GLU A 52 -2.81 3.44 -2.99
N GLU A 53 -2.95 2.38 -3.81
CA GLU A 53 -3.63 1.15 -3.41
C GLU A 53 -2.95 0.48 -2.21
N ARG A 54 -1.60 0.42 -2.20
CA ARG A 54 -0.85 -0.10 -1.04
C ARG A 54 -1.14 0.71 0.22
N GLN A 55 -1.18 2.03 0.11
CA GLN A 55 -1.48 2.90 1.25
C GLN A 55 -2.91 2.67 1.75
N ARG A 56 -3.87 2.54 0.83
CA ARG A 56 -5.27 2.25 1.16
C ARG A 56 -5.44 0.90 1.84
N ILE A 57 -4.75 -0.14 1.37
CA ILE A 57 -4.75 -1.47 2.01
C ILE A 57 -4.25 -1.35 3.45
N LYS A 58 -3.16 -0.64 3.69
CA LYS A 58 -2.60 -0.46 5.04
C LYS A 58 -3.57 0.26 5.99
N GLU A 59 -4.28 1.26 5.50
CA GLU A 59 -5.32 1.97 6.25
C GLU A 59 -6.49 1.05 6.59
N LEU A 60 -7.00 0.31 5.60
CA LEU A 60 -8.10 -0.64 5.79
C LEU A 60 -7.72 -1.76 6.76
N GLU A 61 -6.49 -2.27 6.69
CA GLU A 61 -6.00 -3.27 7.64
C GLU A 61 -5.93 -2.71 9.07
N ARG A 62 -5.55 -1.44 9.22
CA ARG A 62 -5.56 -0.78 10.53
C ARG A 62 -6.97 -0.64 11.07
N GLU A 63 -7.89 -0.11 10.27
CA GLU A 63 -9.30 0.04 10.65
C GLU A 63 -9.91 -1.31 11.01
N ASN A 64 -9.64 -2.36 10.21
CA ASN A 64 -10.15 -3.69 10.48
C ASN A 64 -9.66 -4.24 11.83
N ARG A 65 -8.39 -4.00 12.20
CA ARG A 65 -7.86 -4.39 13.52
C ARG A 65 -8.58 -3.64 14.65
N GLU A 66 -8.79 -2.34 14.49
CA GLU A 66 -9.49 -1.52 15.49
C GLU A 66 -10.94 -1.97 15.65
N LEU A 67 -11.66 -2.21 14.55
CA LEU A 67 -13.03 -2.72 14.57
C LEU A 67 -13.14 -4.12 15.19
N ARG A 68 -12.18 -5.02 14.93
CA ARG A 68 -12.15 -6.35 15.56
C ARG A 68 -12.00 -6.22 17.07
N ARG A 69 -11.07 -5.38 17.53
CA ARG A 69 -10.87 -5.11 18.96
C ARG A 69 -12.11 -4.53 19.62
N ALA A 70 -12.77 -3.56 18.99
CA ALA A 70 -14.01 -2.99 19.49
C ALA A 70 -15.12 -4.05 19.60
N ASN A 71 -15.27 -4.89 18.57
CA ASN A 71 -16.23 -5.99 18.58
C ASN A 71 -15.96 -7.00 19.71
N GLU A 72 -14.70 -7.32 19.99
CA GLU A 72 -14.34 -8.21 21.10
C GLU A 72 -14.76 -7.62 22.46
N ILE A 73 -14.53 -6.33 22.67
CA ILE A 73 -14.96 -5.63 23.90
C ILE A 73 -16.48 -5.65 24.02
N LEU A 74 -17.21 -5.34 22.94
CA LEU A 74 -18.67 -5.34 22.94
C LEU A 74 -19.24 -6.74 23.20
N LYS A 75 -18.64 -7.78 22.63
CA LYS A 75 -19.02 -9.17 22.90
C LYS A 75 -18.79 -9.54 24.37
N ALA A 76 -17.64 -9.18 24.93
CA ALA A 76 -17.32 -9.43 26.34
C ALA A 76 -18.31 -8.70 27.27
N ALA A 77 -18.61 -7.43 27.00
CA ALA A 77 -19.60 -6.67 27.75
C ALA A 77 -20.99 -7.30 27.64
N SER A 78 -21.40 -7.75 26.45
CA SER A 78 -22.70 -8.39 26.24
C SER A 78 -22.83 -9.69 27.05
N VAL A 79 -21.77 -10.51 27.09
CA VAL A 79 -21.74 -11.73 27.92
C VAL A 79 -21.80 -11.38 29.40
N PHE A 80 -21.06 -10.36 29.85
CA PHE A 80 -21.06 -9.90 31.23
C PHE A 80 -22.47 -9.46 31.67
N PHE A 81 -23.13 -8.58 30.91
CA PHE A 81 -24.47 -8.11 31.24
C PHE A 81 -25.53 -9.20 31.14
N ALA A 82 -25.43 -10.12 30.17
CA ALA A 82 -26.34 -11.27 30.10
C ALA A 82 -26.23 -12.17 31.34
N ALA A 83 -25.04 -12.33 31.92
CA ALA A 83 -24.83 -13.10 33.13
C ALA A 83 -25.34 -12.39 34.40
N GLU A 84 -25.30 -11.05 34.45
CA GLU A 84 -25.89 -10.28 35.56
C GLU A 84 -27.43 -10.29 35.53
N LEU A 85 -28.02 -10.34 34.34
CA LEU A 85 -29.47 -10.33 34.13
C LEU A 85 -30.12 -11.72 34.27
N ASP A 86 -29.35 -12.80 34.42
CA ASP A 86 -29.87 -14.16 34.61
C ASP A 86 -30.54 -14.29 35.99
N PRO A 87 -31.89 -14.35 36.07
CA PRO A 87 -32.59 -14.50 37.34
C PRO A 87 -32.57 -15.98 37.68
N ARG A 88 -31.47 -16.47 38.27
CA ARG A 88 -31.45 -17.83 38.82
C ARG A 88 -32.63 -17.97 39.79
N PRO A 89 -33.60 -18.88 39.52
CA PRO A 89 -34.74 -19.02 40.41
C PRO A 89 -34.25 -19.54 41.76
N LYS A 90 -34.59 -18.82 42.83
CA LYS A 90 -34.34 -19.27 44.21
C LYS A 90 -35.04 -20.60 44.42
N ARG A 91 -34.26 -21.66 44.64
CA ARG A 91 -34.74 -22.92 45.21
C ARG A 91 -35.04 -22.74 46.69
#